data_AF-A0A8J0TXN7-F1
#
_entry.id   AF-A0A8J0TXN7-F1
#
_cell.length_a   1.000
_cell.length_b   1.000
_cell.length_c   1.000
_cell.angle_alpha   90.00
_cell.angle_beta   90.00
_cell.angle_gamma   90.00
#
_symmetry.space_group_name_H-M   'P 1'
#
loop_
_entity.id
_entity.type
_entity.pdbx_description
1 polymer ?
#
loop_
_entity_poly.entity_id
_entity_poly.type
_entity_poly.pdbx_seq_one_letter_code
_entity_poly.pdbx_strand_id
1 'polypeptide(L)'
;MDGNVEEKETKKSEKKKPSKKNKFQPYELKSIVNHSGESAEYGHYFSDVYDRRTKTWLAYDDADINEIDEDVLLPSRAYTGYLFFYIHKSFLE
;
A
#
# COMPACT_ATOMS: atom_id res chain seq x y z
N MET A 1 15.72 -18.69 47.35
CA MET A 1 16.50 -19.44 46.36
C MET A 1 15.61 -20.59 45.92
N ASP A 2 14.93 -20.63 44.79
CA ASP A 2 14.80 -19.78 43.60
C ASP A 2 13.41 -20.12 43.05
N GLY A 3 12.53 -19.15 42.76
CA GLY A 3 12.47 -18.61 41.40
C GLY A 3 11.57 -19.47 40.51
N ASN A 4 10.25 -19.30 40.65
CA ASN A 4 9.27 -19.65 39.62
C ASN A 4 9.50 -18.72 38.41
N VAL A 5 9.38 -19.25 37.19
CA VAL A 5 8.61 -18.72 36.05
C VAL A 5 9.06 -19.47 34.79
N GLU A 6 8.28 -20.47 34.39
CA GLU A 6 8.17 -20.88 32.99
C GLU A 6 7.48 -19.73 32.24
N GLU A 7 8.26 -18.99 31.48
CA GLU A 7 7.73 -17.93 30.60
C GLU A 7 7.07 -18.57 29.38
N LYS A 8 5.76 -18.79 29.47
CA LYS A 8 4.93 -19.15 28.33
C LYS A 8 4.77 -17.92 27.43
N GLU A 9 5.56 -17.86 26.36
CA GLU A 9 5.36 -16.93 25.26
C GLU A 9 3.94 -17.09 24.70
N THR A 10 3.07 -16.15 25.06
CA THR A 10 1.70 -16.08 24.57
C THR A 10 1.72 -15.30 23.25
N LYS A 11 1.63 -16.03 22.13
CA LYS A 11 1.38 -15.45 20.80
C LYS A 11 0.09 -14.62 20.84
N LYS A 12 0.24 -13.30 20.92
CA LYS A 12 -0.87 -12.35 20.83
C LYS A 12 -1.21 -12.14 19.36
N SER A 13 -2.20 -12.88 18.88
CA SER A 13 -2.83 -12.63 17.58
C SER A 13 -3.45 -11.23 17.59
N GLU A 14 -2.82 -10.28 16.90
CA GLU A 14 -3.40 -8.95 16.68
C GLU A 14 -4.66 -9.09 15.83
N LYS A 15 -5.81 -8.88 16.46
CA LYS A 15 -7.10 -8.80 15.79
C LYS A 15 -7.11 -7.55 14.91
N LYS A 16 -7.02 -7.72 13.58
CA LYS A 16 -7.31 -6.65 12.60
C LYS A 16 -8.71 -6.09 12.91
N LYS A 17 -8.77 -4.85 13.42
CA LYS A 17 -10.05 -4.13 13.59
C LYS A 17 -10.66 -3.93 12.21
N PRO A 18 -11.96 -4.20 12.02
CA PRO A 18 -12.61 -3.94 10.74
C PRO A 18 -12.57 -2.43 10.48
N SER A 19 -11.93 -2.03 9.39
CA SER A 19 -11.90 -0.65 8.94
C SER A 19 -13.34 -0.21 8.70
N LYS A 20 -13.76 0.86 9.38
CA LYS A 20 -15.07 1.48 9.17
C LYS A 20 -15.10 1.97 7.73
N LYS A 21 -15.75 1.22 6.82
CA LYS A 21 -15.99 1.67 5.44
C LYS A 21 -16.80 2.96 5.49
N ASN A 22 -16.13 4.08 5.27
CA ASN A 22 -16.76 5.39 5.22
C ASN A 22 -17.75 5.38 4.05
N LYS A 23 -19.03 5.55 4.37
CA LYS A 23 -20.09 5.59 3.35
C LYS A 23 -19.87 6.85 2.51
N PHE A 24 -19.71 6.63 1.20
CA PHE A 24 -19.49 7.60 0.13
C PHE A 24 -18.04 8.10 -0.07
N GLN A 25 -17.11 7.18 -0.37
CA GLN A 25 -15.93 7.54 -1.15
C GLN A 25 -16.25 7.28 -2.64
N PRO A 26 -16.57 8.31 -3.44
CA PRO A 26 -16.96 8.14 -4.84
C PRO A 26 -15.76 7.94 -5.77
N TYR A 27 -14.54 8.09 -5.27
CA TYR A 27 -13.29 7.86 -5.99
C TYR A 27 -12.52 6.70 -5.38
N GLU A 28 -11.83 5.94 -6.21
CA GLU A 28 -10.87 4.91 -5.81
C GLU A 28 -9.48 5.26 -6.35
N LEU A 29 -8.45 5.07 -5.53
CA LEU A 29 -7.06 5.21 -5.97
C LEU A 29 -6.75 4.09 -6.97
N LYS A 30 -6.14 4.44 -8.10
CA LYS A 30 -5.83 3.48 -9.18
C LYS A 30 -4.38 3.50 -9.64
N SER A 31 -3.68 4.60 -9.41
CA SER A 31 -2.25 4.65 -9.68
C SER A 31 -1.57 5.69 -8.80
N ILE A 32 -0.32 5.41 -8.46
CA ILE A 32 0.59 6.31 -7.75
C ILE A 32 1.85 6.42 -8.61
N VAL A 33 2.23 7.64 -8.96
CA VAL A 33 3.60 7.91 -9.44
C VAL A 33 4.41 8.26 -8.22
N ASN A 34 5.49 7.54 -8.01
CA ASN A 34 6.43 7.72 -6.92
C ASN A 34 7.67 8.42 -7.43
N HIS A 35 8.37 9.07 -6.50
CA HIS A 35 9.67 9.66 -6.72
C HIS A 35 10.55 9.40 -5.51
N SER A 36 11.78 8.95 -5.76
CA SER A 36 12.84 8.88 -4.77
C SER A 36 14.02 9.72 -5.25
N GLY A 37 14.16 10.91 -4.66
CA GLY A 37 15.22 11.86 -4.99
C GLY A 37 15.02 13.17 -4.25
N GLU A 38 16.03 14.03 -4.29
CA GLU A 38 16.02 15.31 -3.57
C GLU A 38 15.43 16.47 -4.40
N SER A 39 15.27 16.30 -5.72
CA SER A 39 14.69 17.32 -6.60
C SER A 39 13.77 16.73 -7.66
N ALA A 40 12.95 17.55 -8.31
CA ALA A 40 12.11 17.10 -9.42
C ALA A 40 12.90 16.89 -10.73
N GLU A 41 14.13 17.38 -10.84
CA GLU A 41 14.95 17.27 -12.04
C GLU A 41 15.80 15.99 -12.05
N TYR A 42 16.01 15.36 -10.90
CA TYR A 42 16.82 14.16 -10.75
C TYR A 42 16.31 13.23 -9.64
N GLY A 43 16.66 11.96 -9.73
CA GLY A 43 16.16 10.91 -8.85
C GLY A 43 15.55 9.79 -9.67
N HIS A 44 14.68 9.01 -9.05
CA HIS A 44 14.06 7.85 -9.69
C HIS A 44 12.54 7.92 -9.61
N TYR A 45 11.88 7.77 -10.76
CA TYR A 45 10.43 7.75 -10.86
C TYR A 45 9.97 6.34 -11.20
N PHE A 46 9.00 5.85 -10.44
CA PHE A 46 8.41 4.53 -10.64
C PHE A 46 6.91 4.59 -10.33
N SER A 47 6.13 3.64 -10.83
CA SER A 47 4.66 3.73 -10.76
C SER A 47 4.05 2.50 -10.12
N ASP A 48 3.15 2.69 -9.16
CA ASP A 48 2.26 1.63 -8.72
C ASP A 48 0.93 1.77 -9.46
N VAL A 49 0.41 0.66 -9.99
CA VAL A 49 -0.85 0.63 -10.74
C VAL A 49 -1.72 -0.51 -10.21
N TYR A 50 -2.98 -0.20 -9.96
CA TYR A 50 -3.96 -1.19 -9.54
C TYR A 50 -4.49 -1.97 -10.74
N ASP A 51 -4.20 -3.27 -10.82
CA ASP A 51 -4.80 -4.16 -11.82
C ASP A 51 -6.19 -4.60 -11.32
N ARG A 52 -7.24 -4.11 -12.00
CA ARG A 52 -8.63 -4.47 -11.71
C ARG A 52 -8.93 -5.95 -11.92
N ARG A 53 -8.22 -6.63 -12.82
CA ARG A 53 -8.48 -8.03 -13.19
C ARG A 53 -7.99 -8.97 -12.10
N THR A 54 -6.76 -8.79 -11.63
CA THR A 54 -6.17 -9.59 -10.55
C THR A 54 -6.56 -9.06 -9.16
N LYS A 55 -7.03 -7.80 -9.09
CA LYS A 55 -7.32 -7.07 -7.84
C LYS A 55 -6.08 -6.89 -6.96
N THR A 56 -4.91 -6.80 -7.59
CA THR A 56 -3.62 -6.61 -6.95
C THR A 56 -2.97 -5.33 -7.44
N TRP A 57 -1.99 -4.82 -6.68
CA TRP A 57 -1.16 -3.72 -7.14
C TRP A 57 0.09 -4.26 -7.81
N LEU A 58 0.50 -3.60 -8.89
CA LEU A 58 1.75 -3.86 -9.57
C LEU A 58 2.65 -2.63 -9.39
N ALA A 59 3.83 -2.83 -8.83
CA ALA A 59 4.90 -1.85 -8.77
C ALA A 59 5.75 -2.00 -10.03
N TYR A 60 5.73 -0.96 -10.87
CA TYR A 60 6.51 -0.83 -12.10
C TYR A 60 7.73 0.05 -11.81
N ASP A 61 8.89 -0.59 -11.75
CA ASP A 61 10.20 0.03 -11.60
C ASP A 61 11.00 -0.23 -12.88
N ASP A 62 10.93 0.70 -13.82
CA ASP A 62 11.48 0.57 -15.18
C ASP A 62 11.10 -0.77 -15.86
N ALA A 63 12.05 -1.70 -15.94
CA ALA A 63 11.85 -3.02 -16.55
C ALA A 63 11.33 -4.07 -15.56
N ASP A 64 11.41 -3.80 -14.26
CA ASP A 64 11.03 -4.70 -13.19
C ASP A 64 9.57 -4.48 -12.77
N ILE A 65 8.80 -5.56 -12.73
CA ILE A 65 7.38 -5.54 -12.39
C ILE A 65 7.15 -6.49 -11.24
N ASN A 66 6.64 -5.98 -10.12
CA ASN A 66 6.39 -6.78 -8.92
C ASN A 66 4.94 -6.64 -8.47
N GLU A 67 4.29 -7.75 -8.15
CA GLU A 67 3.00 -7.73 -7.47
C GLU A 67 3.20 -7.42 -5.98
N ILE A 68 2.35 -6.55 -5.43
CA ILE A 68 2.40 -6.13 -4.03
C ILE A 68 1.00 -5.99 -3.44
N ASP A 69 0.84 -6.42 -2.20
CA ASP A 69 -0.42 -6.29 -1.47
C ASP A 69 -0.71 -4.84 -1.10
N GLU A 70 -1.97 -4.41 -1.22
CA GLU A 70 -2.40 -3.05 -0.91
C GLU A 70 -2.09 -2.62 0.53
N ASP A 71 -2.32 -3.53 1.49
CA ASP A 71 -2.05 -3.33 2.93
C ASP A 71 -0.56 -3.03 3.20
N VAL A 72 0.34 -3.48 2.31
CA VAL A 72 1.79 -3.26 2.40
C VAL A 72 2.22 -2.06 1.57
N LEU A 73 1.64 -1.92 0.36
CA LEU A 73 1.96 -0.86 -0.57
C LEU A 73 1.63 0.51 0.00
N LEU A 74 0.38 0.74 0.42
CA LEU A 74 -0.10 2.08 0.77
C LEU A 74 0.73 2.73 1.90
N PRO A 75 1.10 2.04 2.99
CA PRO A 75 2.02 2.59 3.99
C PRO A 75 3.42 2.88 3.42
N SER A 76 3.94 2.02 2.54
CA SER A 76 5.30 2.18 1.98
C SER A 76 5.43 3.42 1.09
N ARG A 77 4.34 3.86 0.45
CA ARG A 77 4.32 5.03 -0.44
C ARG A 77 4.07 6.35 0.28
N ALA A 78 3.93 6.35 1.60
CA ALA A 78 3.76 7.57 2.39
C ALA A 78 4.92 8.58 2.21
N TYR A 79 6.11 8.10 1.86
CA TYR A 79 7.32 8.92 1.71
C TYR A 79 7.76 9.15 0.26
N THR A 80 7.31 8.31 -0.67
CA THR A 80 7.71 8.37 -2.09
C THR A 80 6.57 8.79 -3.01
N GLY A 81 5.31 8.74 -2.55
CA GLY A 81 4.15 9.09 -3.37
C GLY A 81 4.19 10.55 -3.81
N TYR A 82 4.29 10.77 -5.12
CA TYR A 82 4.45 12.09 -5.71
C TYR A 82 3.17 12.57 -6.41
N LEU A 83 2.55 11.71 -7.22
CA LEU A 83 1.25 11.98 -7.86
C LEU A 83 0.28 10.83 -7.59
N PHE A 84 -0.99 11.16 -7.35
CA PHE A 84 -2.04 10.18 -7.04
C PHE A 84 -3.19 10.31 -8.03
N PHE A 85 -3.51 9.21 -8.71
CA PHE A 85 -4.58 9.14 -9.70
C PHE A 85 -5.77 8.38 -9.13
N TYR A 86 -6.90 9.09 -9.06
CA TYR A 86 -8.16 8.57 -8.57
C TYR A 86 -9.18 8.50 -9.71
N ILE A 87 -9.94 7.41 -9.76
CA ILE A 87 -11.03 7.24 -10.73
C ILE A 87 -12.36 7.24 -9.99
N HIS A 88 -13.33 8.00 -10.51
CA HIS A 88 -14.68 7.98 -9.97
C HIS A 88 -15.31 6.60 -10.22
N LYS A 89 -15.96 6.04 -9.21
CA LYS A 89 -16.50 4.66 -9.22
C LYS A 89 -17.46 4.38 -10.36
N SER A 90 -18.16 5.39 -10.88
CA SER A 90 -19.03 5.25 -12.06
C SER A 90 -18.30 4.89 -13.35
N PHE A 91 -16.97 5.04 -13.41
CA PHE A 91 -16.15 4.63 -14.56
C PHE A 91 -15.43 3.30 -14.33
N LEU A 92 -15.68 2.63 -13.21
CA LEU A 92 -15.07 1.35 -12.84
C LEU A 92 -16.02 0.17 -13.04
N GLU A 93 -17.03 0.33 -13.89
CA GLU A 93 -17.90 -0.76 -14.34
C GLU A 93 -17.12 -1.83 -15.13
#